data_AF-A0A081D6D1-F1
#
_entry.id   AF-A0A081D6D1-F1
#
_cell.length_a   1.000
_cell.length_b   1.000
_cell.length_c   1.000
_cell.angle_alpha   90.00
_cell.angle_beta   90.00
_cell.angle_gamma   90.00
#
_symmetry.space_group_name_H-M   'P 1'
#
loop_
_entity.id
_entity.type
_entity.pdbx_description
1 polymer ?
#
loop_
_entity_poly.entity_id
_entity_poly.type
_entity_poly.pdbx_seq_one_letter_code
_entity_poly.pdbx_strand_id
1 'polypeptide(L)'
;MKNEITTQDINSFVWKACDTFRGGVIDPSQYKDYILTMLFLKYVSDTYSEKYEEYLSKYDGDKERAERAMTLERFVVPEHSHFDDLFDRRHESNIGELIDIGLADLQEANREKLTSIDGAGIFRNISFNSSNLGEKKVKASRLKNLLEDFAALDLRPQSLKVEEGKEERDIIGDAYEFLIKNFASDAGKKAGEFYTPSEVSTLLARLTKSKPGARIYDPTCGSASLLIKAGKQVEGNDFSLYGQEANGSTWALAMMNMFLHGFDNASIRWGDTLRSPKHVEGDELMKFDTVVGNPPFSLDKWGQEDAEHDRFSRFDRGVPPKSKGDWAFILHMIESAYEIDGKIGVVVPHGVLFRGSAEGRIRKRVIEDNLLDAVIGLPANLFYGTGIPAAILIFNKAEE
;
A
#
# COMPACT_ATOMS: atom_id res chain seq x y z
N MET A 1 15.42 -28.24 -12.18
CA MET A 1 14.41 -27.79 -11.22
C MET A 1 14.74 -26.34 -10.91
N LYS A 2 13.97 -25.38 -11.43
CA LYS A 2 14.10 -23.99 -10.95
C LYS A 2 13.52 -24.00 -9.54
N ASN A 3 14.29 -23.52 -8.56
CA ASN A 3 13.86 -23.51 -7.17
C ASN A 3 12.74 -22.47 -7.03
N GLU A 4 11.56 -22.89 -6.57
CA GLU A 4 10.50 -21.97 -6.19
C GLU A 4 11.00 -21.05 -5.08
N ILE A 5 10.76 -19.74 -5.22
CA ILE A 5 11.18 -18.77 -4.21
C ILE A 5 10.05 -18.56 -3.19
N THR A 6 10.36 -18.72 -1.91
CA THR A 6 9.38 -18.56 -0.83
C THR A 6 9.33 -17.10 -0.34
N THR A 7 8.24 -16.72 0.34
CA THR A 7 8.16 -15.42 1.02
C THR A 7 9.28 -15.23 2.05
N GLN A 8 9.74 -16.32 2.69
CA GLN A 8 10.86 -16.28 3.63
C GLN A 8 12.18 -15.98 2.93
N ASP A 9 12.38 -16.51 1.71
CA ASP A 9 13.56 -16.20 0.91
C ASP A 9 13.56 -14.72 0.52
N ILE A 10 12.45 -14.23 -0.04
CA ILE A 10 12.28 -12.80 -0.40
C ILE A 10 12.57 -11.91 0.81
N ASN A 11 11.95 -12.19 1.96
CA ASN A 11 12.16 -11.44 3.19
C ASN A 11 13.63 -11.47 3.64
N SER A 12 14.30 -12.61 3.51
CA SER A 12 15.72 -12.75 3.85
C SER A 12 16.61 -11.93 2.91
N PHE A 13 16.34 -11.92 1.60
CA PHE A 13 17.04 -11.07 0.63
C PHE A 13 16.82 -9.59 0.91
N VAL A 14 15.57 -9.19 1.13
CA VAL A 14 15.18 -7.81 1.48
C VAL A 14 15.87 -7.38 2.80
N TRP A 15 15.95 -8.26 3.79
CA TRP A 15 16.66 -7.98 5.04
C TRP A 15 18.16 -7.80 4.84
N LYS A 16 18.78 -8.67 4.05
CA LYS A 16 20.20 -8.60 3.72
C LYS A 16 20.52 -7.31 2.96
N ALA A 17 19.68 -6.92 2.00
CA ALA A 17 19.83 -5.66 1.28
C ALA A 17 19.75 -4.43 2.21
N CYS A 18 19.07 -4.52 3.36
CA CYS A 18 19.10 -3.46 4.36
C CYS A 18 20.49 -3.26 5.00
N ASP A 19 21.33 -4.29 5.06
CA ASP A 19 22.69 -4.19 5.61
C ASP A 19 23.55 -3.20 4.82
N THR A 20 23.26 -3.04 3.52
CA THR A 20 23.87 -2.01 2.66
C THR A 20 23.62 -0.60 3.19
N PHE A 21 22.57 -0.35 3.97
CA PHE A 21 22.22 0.95 4.53
C PHE A 21 22.52 1.11 6.03
N ARG A 22 22.83 0.02 6.74
CA ARG A 22 23.13 0.02 8.18
C ARG A 22 24.48 0.68 8.50
N GLY A 23 24.68 1.02 9.77
CA GLY A 23 25.90 1.67 10.27
C GLY A 23 25.78 3.18 10.54
N GLY A 24 24.57 3.68 10.77
CA GLY A 24 24.35 5.04 11.31
C GLY A 24 24.31 6.18 10.29
N VAL A 25 24.30 5.88 8.99
CA VAL A 25 24.24 6.91 7.93
C VAL A 25 22.81 7.30 7.59
N ILE A 26 21.87 6.35 7.58
CA ILE A 26 20.48 6.56 7.21
C ILE A 26 19.56 5.88 8.23
N ASP A 27 18.47 6.54 8.61
CA ASP A 27 17.47 5.99 9.53
C ASP A 27 16.67 4.86 8.86
N PRO A 28 16.30 3.77 9.57
CA PRO A 28 15.45 2.70 9.04
C PRO A 28 14.17 3.15 8.36
N SER A 29 13.55 4.23 8.85
CA SER A 29 12.35 4.81 8.22
C SER A 29 12.61 5.35 6.81
N GLN A 30 13.86 5.67 6.46
CA GLN A 30 14.23 6.23 5.16
C GLN A 30 14.76 5.16 4.21
N TYR A 31 15.63 4.23 4.67
CA TYR A 31 16.19 3.25 3.74
C TYR A 31 15.17 2.20 3.27
N LYS A 32 14.04 2.02 4.00
CA LYS A 32 12.92 1.18 3.56
C LYS A 32 12.43 1.55 2.15
N ASP A 33 12.36 2.84 1.85
CA ASP A 33 11.84 3.34 0.57
C ASP A 33 12.77 2.94 -0.59
N TYR A 34 14.09 2.94 -0.37
CA TYR A 34 15.10 2.49 -1.36
C TYR A 34 15.01 1.00 -1.63
N ILE A 35 14.85 0.19 -0.58
CA ILE A 35 14.75 -1.26 -0.69
C ILE A 35 13.49 -1.65 -1.46
N LEU A 36 12.34 -1.05 -1.13
CA LEU A 36 11.06 -1.37 -1.77
C LEU A 36 10.99 -0.88 -3.21
N THR A 37 11.56 0.29 -3.50
CA THR A 37 11.66 0.81 -4.87
C THR A 37 12.53 -0.11 -5.72
N MET A 38 13.67 -0.58 -5.19
CA MET A 38 14.53 -1.52 -5.90
C MET A 38 13.88 -2.89 -6.08
N LEU A 39 13.13 -3.37 -5.08
CA LEU A 39 12.35 -4.60 -5.16
C LEU A 39 11.28 -4.52 -6.27
N PHE A 40 10.56 -3.39 -6.34
CA PHE A 40 9.60 -3.13 -7.41
C PHE A 40 10.28 -3.12 -8.78
N LEU A 41 11.39 -2.39 -8.92
CA LEU A 41 12.14 -2.33 -10.17
C LEU A 41 12.63 -3.71 -10.64
N LYS A 42 13.15 -4.52 -9.71
CA LYS A 42 13.58 -5.88 -9.97
C LYS A 42 12.42 -6.76 -10.43
N TYR A 43 11.27 -6.70 -9.76
CA TYR A 43 10.08 -7.44 -10.16
C TYR A 43 9.63 -7.09 -11.59
N VAL A 44 9.54 -5.78 -11.90
CA VAL A 44 9.09 -5.31 -13.21
C VAL A 44 10.05 -5.77 -14.32
N SER A 45 11.35 -5.70 -14.04
CA SER A 45 12.40 -6.17 -14.96
C SER A 45 12.34 -7.68 -15.19
N ASP A 46 12.17 -8.47 -14.12
CA ASP A 46 12.08 -9.93 -14.24
C ASP A 46 10.81 -10.38 -14.97
N THR A 47 9.69 -9.72 -14.70
CA THR A 47 8.43 -9.96 -15.42
C THR A 47 8.56 -9.62 -16.90
N TYR A 48 9.19 -8.49 -17.22
CA TYR A 48 9.48 -8.09 -18.61
C TYR A 48 10.40 -9.12 -19.30
N SER A 49 11.46 -9.55 -18.63
CA SER A 49 12.42 -10.52 -19.15
C SER A 49 11.78 -11.88 -19.45
N GLU A 50 10.98 -12.43 -18.52
CA GLU A 50 10.26 -13.68 -18.76
C GLU A 50 9.32 -13.55 -19.96
N LYS A 51 8.59 -12.44 -20.06
CA LYS A 51 7.65 -12.22 -21.18
C LYS A 51 8.35 -12.02 -22.51
N TYR A 52 9.48 -11.33 -22.53
CA TYR A 52 10.30 -11.16 -23.73
C TYR A 52 10.87 -12.50 -24.21
N GLU A 53 11.36 -13.35 -23.29
CA GLU A 53 11.81 -14.72 -23.59
C GLU A 53 10.67 -15.58 -24.18
N GLU A 54 9.45 -15.47 -23.65
CA GLU A 54 8.27 -16.15 -24.21
C GLU A 54 7.99 -15.71 -25.66
N TYR A 55 8.05 -14.41 -25.94
CA TYR A 55 7.82 -13.89 -27.29
C TYR A 55 8.92 -14.26 -28.27
N LEU A 56 10.19 -14.21 -27.84
CA LEU A 56 11.30 -14.69 -28.65
C LEU A 56 11.11 -16.16 -29.03
N SER A 57 10.73 -17.01 -28.08
CA SER A 57 10.42 -18.41 -28.35
C SER A 57 9.25 -18.57 -29.32
N LYS A 58 8.17 -17.81 -29.13
CA LYS A 58 6.97 -17.83 -29.99
C LYS A 58 7.24 -17.37 -31.42
N TYR A 59 8.22 -16.49 -31.62
CA TYR A 59 8.57 -15.92 -32.92
C TYR A 59 9.90 -16.44 -33.46
N ASP A 60 10.33 -17.64 -33.04
CA ASP A 60 11.51 -18.33 -33.56
C ASP A 60 12.81 -17.49 -33.49
N GLY A 61 12.94 -16.66 -32.45
CA GLY A 61 14.08 -15.78 -32.21
C GLY A 61 14.04 -14.42 -32.92
N ASP A 62 12.94 -14.07 -33.58
CA ASP A 62 12.75 -12.74 -34.19
C ASP A 62 12.59 -11.65 -33.11
N LYS A 63 13.70 -10.93 -32.88
CA LYS A 63 13.77 -9.85 -31.88
C LYS A 63 12.83 -8.69 -32.18
N GLU A 64 12.73 -8.26 -33.45
CA GLU A 64 11.91 -7.12 -33.84
C GLU A 64 10.43 -7.44 -33.62
N ARG A 65 10.02 -8.68 -33.86
CA ARG A 65 8.65 -9.12 -33.59
C ARG A 65 8.37 -9.28 -32.10
N ALA A 66 9.34 -9.76 -31.32
CA ALA A 66 9.23 -9.83 -29.87
C ALA A 66 9.12 -8.44 -29.22
N GLU A 67 9.97 -7.49 -29.61
CA GLU A 67 9.94 -6.10 -29.13
C GLU A 67 8.62 -5.42 -29.46
N ARG A 68 8.09 -5.60 -30.68
CA ARG A 68 6.76 -5.10 -31.06
C ARG A 68 5.62 -5.72 -30.25
N ALA A 69 5.75 -6.97 -29.81
CA ALA A 69 4.74 -7.57 -28.94
C ALA A 69 4.82 -7.01 -27.52
N MET A 70 6.04 -6.71 -27.02
CA MET A 70 6.24 -6.10 -25.70
C MET A 70 5.64 -4.70 -25.58
N THR A 71 5.46 -3.95 -26.67
CA THR A 71 4.79 -2.64 -26.60
C THR A 71 3.29 -2.73 -26.27
N LEU A 72 2.70 -3.91 -26.43
CA LEU A 72 1.30 -4.21 -26.08
C LEU A 72 1.17 -4.84 -24.69
N GLU A 73 2.28 -5.15 -24.04
CA GLU A 73 2.28 -5.73 -22.71
C GLU A 73 1.89 -4.73 -21.64
N ARG A 74 1.52 -5.28 -20.49
CA ARG A 74 1.12 -4.50 -19.32
C ARG A 74 2.20 -3.50 -18.87
N PHE A 75 3.48 -3.81 -19.10
CA PHE A 75 4.63 -2.99 -18.73
C PHE A 75 5.47 -2.67 -19.96
N VAL A 76 5.79 -1.39 -20.12
CA VAL A 76 6.87 -0.96 -21.02
C VAL A 76 8.09 -0.66 -20.16
N VAL A 77 9.17 -1.41 -20.37
CA VAL A 77 10.43 -1.22 -19.65
C VAL A 77 11.48 -0.73 -20.64
N PRO A 78 11.84 0.57 -20.63
CA PRO A 78 12.96 1.07 -21.41
C PRO A 78 14.25 0.31 -21.07
N GLU A 79 15.14 0.15 -22.04
CA GLU A 79 16.37 -0.63 -21.87
C GLU A 79 17.21 -0.18 -20.67
N HIS A 80 17.42 1.13 -20.52
CA HIS A 80 18.18 1.71 -19.41
C HIS A 80 17.40 1.82 -18.09
N SER A 81 16.11 1.51 -18.11
CA SER A 81 15.30 1.30 -16.91
C SER A 81 15.40 -0.14 -16.42
N HIS A 82 15.84 -1.08 -17.24
CA HIS A 82 15.88 -2.49 -16.86
C HIS A 82 16.94 -2.75 -15.77
N PHE A 83 16.61 -3.59 -14.78
CA PHE A 83 17.50 -3.90 -13.66
C PHE A 83 18.86 -4.41 -14.14
N ASP A 84 18.89 -5.30 -15.14
CA ASP A 84 20.14 -5.87 -15.66
C ASP A 84 21.05 -4.81 -16.30
N ASP A 85 20.50 -3.80 -16.97
CA ASP A 85 21.30 -2.69 -17.54
C ASP A 85 21.94 -1.85 -16.42
N LEU A 86 21.16 -1.52 -15.38
CA LEU A 86 21.67 -0.82 -14.20
C LEU A 86 22.71 -1.66 -13.46
N PHE A 87 22.50 -2.98 -13.38
CA PHE A 87 23.44 -3.91 -12.77
C PHE A 87 24.76 -3.99 -13.54
N ASP A 88 24.73 -4.01 -14.87
CA ASP A 88 25.94 -4.02 -15.70
C ASP A 88 26.74 -2.72 -15.54
N ARG A 89 26.04 -1.59 -15.36
CA ARG A 89 26.63 -0.27 -15.10
C ARG A 89 26.94 0.01 -13.63
N ARG A 90 26.79 -0.96 -12.71
CA ARG A 90 26.94 -0.74 -11.25
C ARG A 90 28.29 -0.20 -10.79
N HIS A 91 29.34 -0.29 -11.61
CA HIS A 91 30.67 0.26 -11.29
C HIS A 91 30.82 1.74 -11.70
N GLU A 92 29.81 2.32 -12.36
CA GLU A 92 29.81 3.71 -12.78
C GLU A 92 29.77 4.68 -11.60
N SER A 93 30.56 5.75 -11.70
CA SER A 93 30.68 6.72 -10.61
C SER A 93 29.40 7.55 -10.37
N ASN A 94 28.50 7.56 -11.35
CA ASN A 94 27.20 8.24 -11.32
C ASN A 94 26.02 7.25 -11.31
N ILE A 95 26.20 6.01 -10.83
CA ILE A 95 25.13 5.00 -10.79
C ILE A 95 23.83 5.49 -10.13
N GLY A 96 23.89 6.35 -9.10
CA GLY A 96 22.69 6.91 -8.49
C GLY A 96 21.88 7.82 -9.43
N GLU A 97 22.54 8.55 -10.32
CA GLU A 97 21.89 9.35 -11.36
C GLU A 97 21.29 8.45 -12.44
N LEU A 98 21.99 7.38 -12.84
CA LEU A 98 21.48 6.41 -13.81
C LEU A 98 20.21 5.72 -13.31
N ILE A 99 20.17 5.34 -12.03
CA ILE A 99 18.96 4.77 -11.41
C ILE A 99 17.81 5.80 -11.43
N ASP A 100 18.07 7.05 -11.04
CA ASP A 100 17.04 8.10 -11.03
C ASP A 100 16.47 8.36 -12.44
N ILE A 101 17.32 8.38 -13.47
CA ILE A 101 16.89 8.49 -14.88
C ILE A 101 16.07 7.27 -15.30
N GLY A 102 16.57 6.06 -15.00
CA GLY A 102 15.86 4.81 -15.32
C GLY A 102 14.47 4.75 -14.68
N LEU A 103 14.32 5.20 -13.43
CA LEU A 103 13.02 5.29 -12.74
C LEU A 103 12.10 6.34 -13.37
N ALA A 104 12.64 7.50 -13.75
CA ALA A 104 11.86 8.55 -14.41
C ALA A 104 11.32 8.09 -15.77
N ASP A 105 12.16 7.41 -16.58
CA ASP A 105 11.76 6.93 -17.90
C ASP A 105 10.83 5.72 -17.81
N LEU A 106 11.00 4.85 -16.80
CA LEU A 106 10.02 3.80 -16.48
C LEU A 106 8.66 4.42 -16.12
N GLN A 107 8.66 5.49 -15.34
CA GLN A 107 7.43 6.20 -14.98
C GLN A 107 6.76 6.83 -16.19
N GLU A 108 7.51 7.50 -17.07
CA GLU A 108 6.94 8.13 -18.27
C GLU A 108 6.40 7.08 -19.26
N ALA A 109 7.12 5.97 -19.47
CA ALA A 109 6.67 4.87 -20.33
C ALA A 109 5.36 4.22 -19.84
N ASN A 110 5.04 4.36 -18.54
CA ASN A 110 3.85 3.79 -17.91
C ASN A 110 3.01 4.88 -17.21
N ARG A 111 2.99 6.11 -17.77
CA ARG A 111 2.49 7.32 -17.11
C ARG A 111 1.06 7.20 -16.59
N GLU A 112 0.17 6.58 -17.36
CA GLU A 112 -1.24 6.40 -16.98
C GLU A 112 -1.41 5.56 -15.70
N LYS A 113 -0.42 4.74 -15.36
CA LYS A 113 -0.47 3.79 -14.24
C LYS A 113 0.40 4.22 -13.07
N LEU A 114 1.56 4.82 -13.37
CA LEU A 114 2.57 5.20 -12.37
C LEU A 114 2.52 6.69 -11.98
N THR A 115 1.51 7.42 -12.46
CA THR A 115 1.22 8.81 -12.08
C THR A 115 -0.22 8.92 -11.56
N SER A 116 -0.40 9.61 -10.43
CA SER A 116 -1.74 9.90 -9.91
C SER A 116 -2.52 10.83 -10.84
N ILE A 117 -3.84 10.87 -10.69
CA ILE A 117 -4.69 11.83 -11.41
C ILE A 117 -4.30 13.29 -11.10
N ASP A 118 -3.73 13.53 -9.92
CA ASP A 118 -3.27 14.84 -9.46
C ASP A 118 -1.84 15.17 -9.99
N GLY A 119 -1.28 14.34 -10.88
CA GLY A 119 0.02 14.54 -11.52
C GLY A 119 1.23 14.11 -10.68
N ALA A 120 1.01 13.44 -9.56
CA ALA A 120 2.09 12.96 -8.69
C ALA A 120 2.65 11.62 -9.19
N GLY A 121 3.94 11.56 -9.51
CA GLY A 121 4.63 10.30 -9.83
C GLY A 121 4.99 9.48 -8.58
N ILE A 122 5.00 8.14 -8.70
CA ILE A 122 5.30 7.22 -7.59
C ILE A 122 6.76 7.33 -7.09
N PHE A 123 7.72 7.72 -7.94
CA PHE A 123 9.13 7.82 -7.54
C PHE A 123 9.55 9.21 -7.03
N ARG A 124 8.62 10.16 -6.93
CA ARG A 124 8.93 11.57 -6.60
C ARG A 124 9.69 11.75 -5.28
N ASN A 125 9.40 10.93 -4.27
CA ASN A 125 9.97 11.09 -2.93
C ASN A 125 11.30 10.35 -2.73
N ILE A 126 11.83 9.70 -3.77
CA ILE A 126 13.07 8.95 -3.68
C ILE A 126 14.09 9.41 -4.73
N SER A 127 15.34 9.50 -4.30
CA SER A 127 16.47 9.76 -5.20
C SER A 127 17.67 8.95 -4.75
N PHE A 128 18.11 8.05 -5.61
CA PHE A 128 19.36 7.30 -5.48
C PHE A 128 20.58 8.19 -5.72
N ASN A 129 20.41 9.40 -6.25
CA ASN A 129 21.46 10.42 -6.25
C ASN A 129 21.41 11.37 -5.03
N SER A 130 20.60 11.11 -4.00
CA SER A 130 20.53 11.94 -2.79
C SER A 130 21.88 12.05 -2.04
N SER A 131 22.17 13.21 -1.47
CA SER A 131 23.33 13.42 -0.58
C SER A 131 23.21 12.64 0.73
N ASN A 132 22.00 12.24 1.13
CA ASN A 132 21.76 11.41 2.32
C ASN A 132 22.43 10.04 2.23
N LEU A 133 22.76 9.57 1.02
CA LEU A 133 23.46 8.30 0.81
C LEU A 133 24.99 8.38 1.05
N GLY A 134 25.49 9.58 1.35
CA GLY A 134 26.90 9.87 1.60
C GLY A 134 27.60 10.51 0.40
N GLU A 135 28.90 10.74 0.55
CA GLU A 135 29.77 11.27 -0.50
C GLU A 135 29.78 10.39 -1.75
N LYS A 136 30.10 10.98 -2.91
CA LYS A 136 30.00 10.32 -4.23
C LYS A 136 30.56 8.88 -4.26
N LYS A 137 31.77 8.66 -3.72
CA LYS A 137 32.41 7.33 -3.71
C LYS A 137 31.69 6.34 -2.80
N VAL A 138 31.26 6.78 -1.62
CA VAL A 138 30.53 5.95 -0.64
C VAL A 138 29.15 5.60 -1.20
N LYS A 139 28.45 6.57 -1.78
CA LYS A 139 27.16 6.38 -2.45
C LYS A 139 27.28 5.36 -3.58
N ALA A 140 28.22 5.53 -4.51
CA ALA A 140 28.41 4.58 -5.61
C ALA A 140 28.69 3.15 -5.10
N SER A 141 29.57 3.01 -4.09
CA SER A 141 29.84 1.70 -3.46
C SER A 141 28.59 1.10 -2.81
N ARG A 142 27.76 1.92 -2.17
CA ARG A 142 26.52 1.49 -1.52
C ARG A 142 25.51 0.98 -2.56
N LEU A 143 25.29 1.76 -3.60
CA LEU A 143 24.35 1.41 -4.67
C LEU A 143 24.81 0.20 -5.48
N LYS A 144 26.11 0.04 -5.68
CA LYS A 144 26.68 -1.19 -6.22
C LYS A 144 26.29 -2.40 -5.36
N ASN A 145 26.53 -2.34 -4.04
CA ASN A 145 26.20 -3.45 -3.14
C ASN A 145 24.69 -3.75 -3.15
N LEU A 146 23.85 -2.71 -3.21
CA LEU A 146 22.40 -2.87 -3.35
C LEU A 146 22.03 -3.67 -4.61
N LEU A 147 22.58 -3.29 -5.76
CA LEU A 147 22.36 -3.99 -7.02
C LEU A 147 22.88 -5.44 -6.95
N GLU A 148 24.03 -5.67 -6.29
CA GLU A 148 24.59 -7.02 -6.08
C GLU A 148 23.72 -7.88 -5.16
N ASP A 149 23.10 -7.30 -4.13
CA ASP A 149 22.17 -8.01 -3.25
C ASP A 149 20.88 -8.43 -3.98
N PHE A 150 20.35 -7.57 -4.86
CA PHE A 150 19.13 -7.86 -5.63
C PHE A 150 19.36 -8.74 -6.87
N ALA A 151 20.58 -8.79 -7.40
CA ALA A 151 20.88 -9.63 -8.58
C ALA A 151 20.73 -11.13 -8.34
N ALA A 152 20.86 -11.56 -7.08
CA ALA A 152 20.68 -12.97 -6.69
C ALA A 152 19.19 -13.36 -6.52
N LEU A 153 18.28 -12.38 -6.53
CA LEU A 153 16.85 -12.59 -6.33
C LEU A 153 16.18 -12.84 -7.69
N ASP A 154 15.49 -13.96 -7.84
CA ASP A 154 14.68 -14.27 -9.03
C ASP A 154 13.19 -14.02 -8.72
N LEU A 155 12.65 -12.92 -9.26
CA LEU A 155 11.24 -12.54 -9.12
C LEU A 155 10.44 -12.80 -10.40
N ARG A 156 10.95 -13.64 -11.29
CA ARG A 156 10.21 -14.04 -12.50
C ARG A 156 8.89 -14.71 -12.11
N PRO A 157 7.76 -14.42 -12.78
CA PRO A 157 6.45 -14.99 -12.45
C PRO A 157 6.44 -16.53 -12.35
N GLN A 158 7.22 -17.22 -13.18
CA GLN A 158 7.39 -18.67 -13.09
C GLN A 158 7.98 -19.14 -11.76
N SER A 159 8.93 -18.40 -11.20
CA SER A 159 9.60 -18.67 -9.91
C SER A 159 8.71 -18.29 -8.72
N LEU A 160 7.70 -17.44 -8.96
CA LEU A 160 6.71 -16.96 -7.99
C LEU A 160 5.43 -17.80 -7.94
N LYS A 161 5.34 -18.88 -8.72
CA LYS A 161 4.16 -19.75 -8.70
C LYS A 161 3.85 -20.23 -7.28
N VAL A 162 2.57 -20.22 -6.96
CA VAL A 162 2.03 -20.75 -5.71
C VAL A 162 1.31 -22.05 -6.07
N GLU A 163 1.39 -23.05 -5.19
CA GLU A 163 0.65 -24.30 -5.38
C GLU A 163 -0.85 -24.02 -5.59
N GLU A 164 -1.48 -24.85 -6.40
CA GLU A 164 -2.91 -24.76 -6.70
C GLU A 164 -3.73 -24.76 -5.39
N GLY A 165 -4.55 -23.73 -5.21
CA GLY A 165 -5.37 -23.54 -3.99
C GLY A 165 -4.75 -22.67 -2.89
N LYS A 166 -3.55 -22.10 -3.09
CA LYS A 166 -2.97 -21.09 -2.17
C LYS A 166 -3.18 -19.67 -2.68
N GLU A 167 -3.30 -18.71 -1.75
CA GLU A 167 -3.39 -17.29 -2.08
C GLU A 167 -2.10 -16.82 -2.79
N GLU A 168 -2.27 -16.00 -3.82
CA GLU A 168 -1.18 -15.34 -4.54
C GLU A 168 -0.39 -14.42 -3.59
N ARG A 169 0.95 -14.42 -3.71
CA ARG A 169 1.87 -13.75 -2.78
C ARG A 169 1.82 -12.22 -2.91
N ASP A 170 1.63 -11.50 -1.80
CA ASP A 170 1.75 -10.04 -1.73
C ASP A 170 3.23 -9.66 -1.55
N ILE A 171 4.03 -9.67 -2.62
CA ILE A 171 5.50 -9.52 -2.52
C ILE A 171 5.90 -8.20 -1.84
N ILE A 172 5.30 -7.08 -2.26
CA ILE A 172 5.67 -5.76 -1.75
C ILE A 172 5.06 -5.51 -0.36
N GLY A 173 3.80 -5.90 -0.15
CA GLY A 173 3.13 -5.77 1.14
C GLY A 173 3.76 -6.66 2.21
N ASP A 174 4.07 -7.93 1.90
CA ASP A 174 4.75 -8.85 2.82
C ASP A 174 6.18 -8.38 3.13
N ALA A 175 6.93 -7.92 2.12
CA ALA A 175 8.25 -7.34 2.33
C ALA A 175 8.19 -6.06 3.17
N TYR A 176 7.20 -5.19 2.93
CA TYR A 176 6.97 -4.00 3.73
C TYR A 176 6.64 -4.34 5.19
N GLU A 177 5.69 -5.26 5.41
CA GLU A 177 5.32 -5.74 6.74
C GLU A 177 6.55 -6.29 7.46
N PHE A 178 7.32 -7.13 6.78
CA PHE A 178 8.54 -7.71 7.31
C PHE A 178 9.55 -6.63 7.69
N LEU A 179 9.80 -5.64 6.82
CA LEU A 179 10.70 -4.53 7.12
C LEU A 179 10.23 -3.72 8.33
N ILE A 180 8.96 -3.32 8.37
CA ILE A 180 8.39 -2.57 9.49
C ILE A 180 8.47 -3.36 10.80
N LYS A 181 8.14 -4.66 10.78
CA LYS A 181 8.22 -5.55 11.94
C LYS A 181 9.63 -5.58 12.51
N ASN A 182 10.65 -5.76 11.67
CA ASN A 182 12.03 -5.83 12.14
C ASN A 182 12.58 -4.44 12.54
N PHE A 183 12.17 -3.36 11.88
CA PHE A 183 12.56 -2.01 12.32
C PHE A 183 11.91 -1.61 13.63
N ALA A 184 10.67 -2.02 13.89
CA ALA A 184 10.00 -1.79 15.16
C ALA A 184 10.70 -2.52 16.31
N SER A 185 11.18 -3.75 16.09
CA SER A 185 11.98 -4.47 17.09
C SER A 185 13.34 -3.83 17.34
N ASP A 186 13.99 -3.29 16.30
CA ASP A 186 15.33 -2.66 16.41
C ASP A 186 15.29 -1.23 16.97
N ALA A 187 14.25 -0.46 16.66
CA ALA A 187 14.23 0.98 16.93
C ALA A 187 13.64 1.37 18.29
N GLY A 188 12.90 0.48 18.98
CA GLY A 188 12.22 0.80 20.25
C GLY A 188 11.25 2.00 20.18
N LYS A 189 10.95 2.49 18.97
CA LYS A 189 10.15 3.69 18.71
C LYS A 189 8.74 3.30 18.27
N LYS A 190 7.75 4.03 18.79
CA LYS A 190 6.37 4.02 18.30
C LYS A 190 6.33 4.71 16.94
N ALA A 191 6.48 3.95 15.85
CA ALA A 191 6.11 4.47 14.54
C ALA A 191 4.58 4.70 14.55
N GLY A 192 4.14 5.93 14.28
CA GLY A 192 2.73 6.33 14.34
C GLY A 192 1.86 5.75 13.21
N GLU A 193 2.49 5.11 12.23
CA GLU A 193 1.83 4.38 11.15
C GLU A 193 1.83 2.89 11.52
N PHE A 194 0.68 2.38 11.96
CA PHE A 194 0.52 0.96 12.29
C PHE A 194 0.20 0.21 11.00
N TYR A 195 1.11 -0.67 10.56
CA TYR A 195 0.77 -1.64 9.52
C TYR A 195 -0.27 -2.63 10.06
N THR A 196 -1.30 -2.93 9.26
CA THR A 196 -2.36 -3.87 9.63
C THR A 196 -1.85 -5.30 9.47
N PRO A 197 -1.70 -6.09 10.55
CA PRO A 197 -1.21 -7.46 10.45
C PRO A 197 -1.99 -8.27 9.42
N SER A 198 -1.30 -9.16 8.71
CA SER A 198 -1.87 -9.88 7.57
C SER A 198 -3.17 -10.61 7.94
N GLU A 199 -3.20 -11.26 9.10
CA GLU A 199 -4.34 -12.02 9.63
C GLU A 199 -5.53 -11.13 9.98
N VAL A 200 -5.27 -9.94 10.54
CA VAL A 200 -6.33 -8.96 10.84
C VAL A 200 -6.94 -8.44 9.55
N SER A 201 -6.10 -8.16 8.55
CA SER A 201 -6.57 -7.71 7.23
C SER A 201 -7.43 -8.76 6.55
N THR A 202 -7.00 -10.03 6.56
CA THR A 202 -7.77 -11.16 6.00
C THR A 202 -9.07 -11.38 6.74
N LEU A 203 -9.06 -11.31 8.08
CA LEU A 203 -10.29 -11.40 8.87
C LEU A 203 -11.27 -10.28 8.50
N LEU A 204 -10.80 -9.03 8.47
CA LEU A 204 -11.65 -7.88 8.15
C LEU A 204 -12.25 -7.98 6.74
N ALA A 205 -11.44 -8.34 5.74
CA ALA A 205 -11.87 -8.55 4.37
C ALA A 205 -12.95 -9.66 4.27
N ARG A 206 -12.78 -10.77 5.00
CA ARG A 206 -13.77 -11.86 5.04
C ARG A 206 -15.06 -11.48 5.76
N LEU A 207 -14.97 -10.65 6.79
CA LEU A 207 -16.14 -10.17 7.52
C LEU A 207 -16.99 -9.22 6.69
N THR A 208 -16.36 -8.35 5.89
CA THR A 208 -17.09 -7.44 5.00
C THR A 208 -17.66 -8.18 3.78
N LYS A 209 -16.92 -9.12 3.18
CA LYS A 209 -17.39 -9.99 2.08
C LYS A 209 -18.11 -9.20 0.98
N SER A 210 -17.36 -8.38 0.25
CA SER A 210 -17.86 -7.60 -0.87
C SER A 210 -18.52 -8.49 -1.93
N LYS A 211 -19.64 -8.03 -2.50
CA LYS A 211 -20.35 -8.68 -3.61
C LYS A 211 -19.67 -8.39 -4.97
N PRO A 212 -19.90 -9.23 -6.00
CA PRO A 212 -19.55 -8.85 -7.38
C PRO A 212 -20.16 -7.51 -7.78
N GLY A 213 -19.41 -6.72 -8.54
CA GLY A 213 -19.71 -5.34 -8.94
C GLY A 213 -19.44 -4.29 -7.87
N ALA A 214 -18.93 -4.67 -6.68
CA ALA A 214 -18.76 -3.74 -5.57
C ALA A 214 -17.72 -2.64 -5.84
N ARG A 215 -18.03 -1.42 -5.39
CA ARG A 215 -17.04 -0.36 -5.17
C ARG A 215 -16.51 -0.50 -3.74
N ILE A 216 -15.21 -0.79 -3.60
CA ILE A 216 -14.56 -1.05 -2.30
C ILE A 216 -13.59 0.10 -1.99
N TYR A 217 -13.73 0.69 -0.80
CA TYR A 217 -12.97 1.87 -0.40
C TYR A 217 -12.19 1.66 0.90
N ASP A 218 -10.94 2.12 0.93
CA ASP A 218 -10.15 2.32 2.16
C ASP A 218 -9.66 3.78 2.29
N PRO A 219 -10.20 4.57 3.23
CA PRO A 219 -9.82 5.97 3.40
C PRO A 219 -8.44 6.18 4.02
N THR A 220 -7.77 5.12 4.47
CA THR A 220 -6.46 5.18 5.13
C THR A 220 -5.65 3.97 4.70
N CYS A 221 -5.49 3.81 3.39
CA CYS A 221 -5.16 2.51 2.81
C CYS A 221 -3.76 2.00 3.12
N GLY A 222 -2.84 2.84 3.61
CA GLY A 222 -1.47 2.41 3.90
C GLY A 222 -0.81 1.85 2.63
N SER A 223 -0.24 0.65 2.70
CA SER A 223 0.30 -0.10 1.55
C SER A 223 -0.76 -0.71 0.63
N ALA A 224 -2.04 -0.44 0.89
CA ALA A 224 -3.21 -1.01 0.26
C ALA A 224 -3.39 -2.55 0.41
N SER A 225 -2.60 -3.21 1.26
CA SER A 225 -2.70 -4.67 1.47
C SER A 225 -4.08 -5.11 2.00
N LEU A 226 -4.72 -4.32 2.88
CA LEU A 226 -6.10 -4.57 3.31
C LEU A 226 -7.09 -4.44 2.15
N LEU A 227 -6.97 -3.38 1.36
CA LEU A 227 -7.85 -3.10 0.22
C LEU A 227 -7.72 -4.18 -0.87
N ILE A 228 -6.50 -4.64 -1.17
CA ILE A 228 -6.22 -5.76 -2.07
C ILE A 228 -6.91 -7.04 -1.56
N LYS A 229 -6.78 -7.35 -0.27
CA LYS A 229 -7.43 -8.53 0.33
C LYS A 229 -8.95 -8.44 0.26
N ALA A 230 -9.51 -7.26 0.49
CA ALA A 230 -10.95 -7.01 0.36
C ALA A 230 -11.44 -7.26 -1.08
N GLY A 231 -10.70 -6.77 -2.09
CA GLY A 231 -10.97 -7.07 -3.50
C GLY A 231 -10.91 -8.56 -3.82
N LYS A 232 -9.87 -9.25 -3.35
CA LYS A 232 -9.70 -10.71 -3.55
C LYS A 232 -10.74 -11.58 -2.86
N GLN A 233 -11.59 -11.04 -1.97
CA GLN A 233 -12.74 -11.78 -1.43
C GLN A 233 -13.96 -11.78 -2.35
N VAL A 234 -13.99 -10.92 -3.37
CA VAL A 234 -15.06 -10.91 -4.37
C VAL A 234 -14.89 -12.13 -5.28
N GLU A 235 -15.99 -12.82 -5.57
CA GLU A 235 -15.98 -13.92 -6.53
C GLU A 235 -15.74 -13.37 -7.94
N GLY A 236 -14.59 -13.71 -8.53
CA GLY A 236 -14.15 -13.18 -9.82
C GLY A 236 -13.46 -11.82 -9.70
N ASN A 237 -13.31 -11.12 -10.82
CA ASN A 237 -12.61 -9.83 -10.90
C ASN A 237 -13.57 -8.65 -11.15
N ASP A 238 -14.84 -8.81 -10.82
CA ASP A 238 -15.86 -7.77 -10.99
C ASP A 238 -15.94 -6.91 -9.72
N PHE A 239 -15.04 -5.95 -9.59
CA PHE A 239 -15.04 -4.95 -8.52
C PHE A 239 -14.15 -3.74 -8.90
N SER A 240 -14.25 -2.68 -8.12
CA SER A 240 -13.40 -1.50 -8.25
C SER A 240 -12.82 -1.09 -6.89
N LEU A 241 -11.52 -0.76 -6.87
CA LEU A 241 -10.79 -0.43 -5.65
C LEU A 241 -10.50 1.07 -5.58
N TYR A 242 -10.77 1.66 -4.42
CA TYR A 242 -10.56 3.07 -4.12
C TYR A 242 -9.79 3.19 -2.81
N GLY A 243 -8.76 4.03 -2.79
CA GLY A 243 -7.91 4.19 -1.61
C GLY A 243 -7.48 5.64 -1.43
N GLN A 244 -7.26 6.05 -0.19
CA GLN A 244 -6.63 7.34 0.10
C GLN A 244 -5.55 7.17 1.17
N GLU A 245 -4.41 7.82 0.96
CA GLU A 245 -3.28 7.80 1.88
C GLU A 245 -2.66 9.19 2.00
N ALA A 246 -2.38 9.63 3.22
CA ALA A 246 -1.86 10.96 3.50
C ALA A 246 -0.33 11.04 3.32
N ASN A 247 0.38 9.96 3.67
CA ASN A 247 1.82 9.89 3.52
C ASN A 247 2.22 9.61 2.06
N GLY A 248 3.00 10.49 1.46
CA GLY A 248 3.37 10.38 0.05
C GLY A 248 4.22 9.14 -0.30
N SER A 249 5.12 8.69 0.59
CA SER A 249 5.91 7.47 0.38
C SER A 249 5.03 6.23 0.51
N THR A 250 4.14 6.19 1.51
CA THR A 250 3.20 5.08 1.70
C THR A 250 2.17 5.02 0.57
N TRP A 251 1.72 6.16 0.05
CA TRP A 251 0.89 6.23 -1.15
C TRP A 251 1.59 5.63 -2.39
N ALA A 252 2.86 5.97 -2.61
CA ALA A 252 3.64 5.39 -3.71
C ALA A 252 3.77 3.86 -3.57
N LEU A 253 3.95 3.38 -2.34
CA LEU A 253 3.94 1.96 -2.03
C LEU A 253 2.61 1.29 -2.36
N ALA A 254 1.48 1.91 -1.98
CA ALA A 254 0.15 1.40 -2.34
C ALA A 254 -0.04 1.30 -3.86
N MET A 255 0.40 2.31 -4.62
CA MET A 255 0.35 2.29 -6.08
C MET A 255 1.19 1.14 -6.65
N MET A 256 2.44 0.99 -6.20
CA MET A 256 3.29 -0.14 -6.60
C MET A 256 2.65 -1.48 -6.24
N ASN A 257 2.04 -1.59 -5.06
CA ASN A 257 1.43 -2.83 -4.60
C ASN A 257 0.18 -3.22 -5.40
N MET A 258 -0.72 -2.26 -5.67
CA MET A 258 -1.86 -2.45 -6.56
C MET A 258 -1.40 -2.93 -7.94
N PHE A 259 -0.32 -2.33 -8.43
CA PHE A 259 0.26 -2.66 -9.71
C PHE A 259 0.99 -4.01 -9.73
N LEU A 260 1.45 -4.55 -8.60
CA LEU A 260 1.92 -5.95 -8.58
C LEU A 260 0.75 -6.94 -8.66
N HIS A 261 -0.38 -6.58 -8.07
CA HIS A 261 -1.54 -7.45 -7.91
C HIS A 261 -2.52 -7.47 -9.09
N GLY A 262 -2.19 -6.82 -10.21
CA GLY A 262 -3.10 -6.78 -11.36
C GLY A 262 -4.12 -5.65 -11.35
N PHE A 263 -4.14 -4.79 -10.31
CA PHE A 263 -5.17 -3.77 -10.12
C PHE A 263 -4.79 -2.41 -10.72
N ASP A 264 -4.49 -2.40 -12.03
CA ASP A 264 -4.06 -1.21 -12.78
C ASP A 264 -5.10 -0.06 -12.74
N ASN A 265 -6.38 -0.40 -12.59
CA ASN A 265 -7.49 0.53 -12.58
C ASN A 265 -7.87 1.02 -11.17
N ALA A 266 -7.14 0.61 -10.12
CA ALA A 266 -7.40 1.06 -8.76
C ALA A 266 -7.20 2.58 -8.64
N SER A 267 -8.13 3.26 -7.98
CA SER A 267 -8.08 4.71 -7.76
C SER A 267 -7.48 5.00 -6.38
N ILE A 268 -6.15 5.13 -6.30
CA ILE A 268 -5.46 5.47 -5.04
C ILE A 268 -5.03 6.94 -5.05
N ARG A 269 -5.52 7.72 -4.09
CA ARG A 269 -5.33 9.17 -4.02
C ARG A 269 -4.37 9.55 -2.90
N TRP A 270 -3.53 10.55 -3.16
CA TRP A 270 -2.64 11.11 -2.15
C TRP A 270 -3.29 12.33 -1.48
N GLY A 271 -3.49 12.28 -0.16
CA GLY A 271 -4.00 13.41 0.63
C GLY A 271 -4.57 13.01 2.00
N ASP A 272 -4.71 13.98 2.89
CA ASP A 272 -5.36 13.82 4.19
C ASP A 272 -6.87 13.58 4.01
N THR A 273 -7.37 12.42 4.41
CA THR A 273 -8.78 12.01 4.28
C THR A 273 -9.74 12.93 5.04
N LEU A 274 -9.37 13.40 6.23
CA LEU A 274 -10.28 14.20 7.04
C LEU A 274 -10.31 15.65 6.55
N ARG A 275 -9.16 16.22 6.17
CA ARG A 275 -9.07 17.62 5.68
C ARG A 275 -9.35 17.79 4.20
N SER A 276 -9.00 16.80 3.40
CA SER A 276 -9.12 16.84 1.94
C SER A 276 -9.56 15.47 1.39
N PRO A 277 -10.82 15.06 1.62
CA PRO A 277 -11.40 13.90 0.94
C PRO A 277 -11.19 14.00 -0.58
N LYS A 278 -10.56 12.98 -1.18
CA LYS A 278 -10.23 12.96 -2.62
C LYS A 278 -11.22 12.16 -3.46
N HIS A 279 -11.98 11.26 -2.84
CA HIS A 279 -13.02 10.47 -3.51
C HIS A 279 -14.37 11.18 -3.38
N VAL A 280 -14.62 12.09 -4.30
CA VAL A 280 -15.81 12.95 -4.36
C VAL A 280 -16.46 12.83 -5.74
N GLU A 281 -17.78 12.91 -5.78
CA GLU A 281 -18.59 12.96 -7.01
C GLU A 281 -19.40 14.26 -6.99
N GLY A 282 -18.94 15.28 -7.73
CA GLY A 282 -19.50 16.63 -7.63
C GLY A 282 -19.20 17.27 -6.28
N ASP A 283 -20.23 17.70 -5.57
CA ASP A 283 -20.14 18.32 -4.24
C ASP A 283 -20.30 17.32 -3.09
N GLU A 284 -20.47 16.03 -3.40
CA GLU A 284 -20.74 14.97 -2.44
C GLU A 284 -19.56 13.99 -2.29
N LEU A 285 -19.51 13.27 -1.17
CA LEU A 285 -18.61 12.12 -1.04
C LEU A 285 -19.03 11.03 -2.03
N MET A 286 -18.06 10.44 -2.72
CA MET A 286 -18.30 9.23 -3.50
C MET A 286 -18.80 8.13 -2.57
N LYS A 287 -19.79 7.35 -3.03
CA LYS A 287 -20.41 6.28 -2.23
C LYS A 287 -19.91 4.90 -2.65
N PHE A 288 -19.77 4.02 -1.66
CA PHE A 288 -19.17 2.70 -1.80
C PHE A 288 -20.04 1.60 -1.20
N ASP A 289 -20.06 0.42 -1.82
CA ASP A 289 -20.73 -0.77 -1.30
C ASP A 289 -20.03 -1.29 -0.05
N THR A 290 -18.70 -1.20 -0.03
CA THR A 290 -17.89 -1.68 1.10
C THR A 290 -16.80 -0.69 1.45
N VAL A 291 -16.73 -0.31 2.72
CA VAL A 291 -15.66 0.54 3.25
C VAL A 291 -14.88 -0.24 4.30
N VAL A 292 -13.59 -0.46 4.06
CA VAL A 292 -12.67 -1.12 5.02
C VAL A 292 -11.63 -0.13 5.50
N GLY A 293 -11.03 -0.35 6.67
CA GLY A 293 -9.90 0.48 7.06
C GLY A 293 -9.27 0.12 8.40
N ASN A 294 -8.02 0.54 8.56
CA ASN A 294 -7.31 0.59 9.83
C ASN A 294 -6.73 2.00 10.02
N PRO A 295 -7.57 2.98 10.43
CA PRO A 295 -7.13 4.36 10.57
C PRO A 295 -6.06 4.53 11.66
N PRO A 296 -5.27 5.62 11.63
CA PRO A 296 -4.30 5.89 12.68
C PRO A 296 -4.97 6.07 14.05
N PHE A 297 -4.55 5.25 15.02
CA PHE A 297 -5.17 5.22 16.34
C PHE A 297 -4.94 6.52 17.11
N SER A 298 -6.04 7.10 17.58
CA SER A 298 -6.05 8.29 18.44
C SER A 298 -5.24 9.45 17.86
N LEU A 299 -5.37 9.67 16.54
CA LEU A 299 -4.73 10.77 15.84
C LEU A 299 -5.04 12.11 16.52
N ASP A 300 -3.98 12.80 16.96
CA ASP A 300 -4.05 14.16 17.48
C ASP A 300 -4.05 15.15 16.31
N LYS A 301 -4.63 16.34 16.52
CA LYS A 301 -4.72 17.40 15.50
C LYS A 301 -5.26 16.87 14.16
N TRP A 302 -6.33 16.09 14.21
CA TRP A 302 -6.90 15.42 13.04
C TRP A 302 -7.66 16.34 12.08
N GLY A 303 -7.87 17.61 12.42
CA GLY A 303 -8.60 18.58 11.58
C GLY A 303 -9.93 19.00 12.18
N GLN A 304 -10.06 18.89 13.50
CA GLN A 304 -11.30 19.22 14.21
C GLN A 304 -11.75 20.66 13.97
N GLU A 305 -10.81 21.57 13.75
CA GLU A 305 -11.05 22.98 13.40
C GLU A 305 -11.93 23.16 12.15
N ASP A 306 -11.82 22.24 11.18
CA ASP A 306 -12.59 22.30 9.93
C ASP A 306 -13.93 21.53 10.04
N ALA A 307 -14.08 20.69 11.07
CA ALA A 307 -15.21 19.78 11.23
C ALA A 307 -16.55 20.49 11.47
N GLU A 308 -16.55 21.68 12.06
CA GLU A 308 -17.77 22.49 12.26
C GLU A 308 -18.33 23.04 10.94
N HIS A 309 -17.49 23.18 9.92
CA HIS A 309 -17.84 23.69 8.59
C HIS A 309 -17.70 22.58 7.53
N ASP A 310 -17.81 21.33 7.95
CA ASP A 310 -17.66 20.20 7.04
C ASP A 310 -18.79 20.19 6.01
N ARG A 311 -18.42 20.47 4.75
CA ARG A 311 -19.37 20.54 3.64
C ARG A 311 -20.06 19.20 3.31
N PHE A 312 -19.54 18.10 3.82
CA PHE A 312 -20.01 16.74 3.55
C PHE A 312 -20.91 16.18 4.65
N SER A 313 -21.25 16.98 5.67
CA SER A 313 -22.10 16.56 6.79
C SER A 313 -21.60 15.32 7.54
N ARG A 314 -20.28 15.03 7.50
CA ARG A 314 -19.68 13.85 8.13
C ARG A 314 -19.85 13.84 9.64
N PHE A 315 -20.00 15.02 10.25
CA PHE A 315 -19.97 15.19 11.71
C PHE A 315 -21.32 15.56 12.31
N ASP A 316 -22.45 15.32 11.63
CA ASP A 316 -23.81 15.61 12.12
C ASP A 316 -24.16 14.84 13.41
N ARG A 317 -23.57 13.65 13.59
CA ARG A 317 -23.69 12.87 14.85
C ARG A 317 -22.86 13.44 16.00
N GLY A 318 -22.01 14.42 15.72
CA GLY A 318 -21.18 15.13 16.67
C GLY A 318 -19.71 15.16 16.26
N VAL A 319 -19.01 16.18 16.73
CA VAL A 319 -17.58 16.39 16.44
C VAL A 319 -16.72 15.69 17.52
N PRO A 320 -15.78 14.80 17.15
CA PRO A 320 -14.85 14.16 18.08
C PRO A 320 -13.89 15.14 18.77
N PRO A 321 -13.25 14.75 19.89
CA PRO A 321 -12.24 15.59 20.54
C PRO A 321 -11.01 15.84 19.65
N LYS A 322 -10.39 17.03 19.78
CA LYS A 322 -9.18 17.42 19.02
C LYS A 322 -8.03 16.39 19.09
N SER A 323 -7.89 15.73 20.24
CA SER A 323 -6.83 14.76 20.53
C SER A 323 -7.18 13.31 20.23
N LYS A 324 -8.38 13.06 19.67
CA LYS A 324 -8.91 11.73 19.36
C LYS A 324 -9.69 11.73 18.05
N GLY A 325 -8.98 11.55 16.94
CA GLY A 325 -9.57 11.44 15.60
C GLY A 325 -10.26 10.11 15.29
N ASP A 326 -10.30 9.15 16.21
CA ASP A 326 -10.82 7.79 15.95
C ASP A 326 -12.26 7.82 15.39
N TRP A 327 -13.18 8.52 16.05
CA TRP A 327 -14.55 8.67 15.57
C TRP A 327 -14.67 9.56 14.34
N ALA A 328 -13.68 10.39 14.02
CA ALA A 328 -13.72 11.22 12.80
C ALA A 328 -13.56 10.34 11.56
N PHE A 329 -12.64 9.37 11.61
CA PHE A 329 -12.49 8.37 10.56
C PHE A 329 -13.70 7.44 10.46
N ILE A 330 -14.22 6.96 11.60
CA ILE A 330 -15.41 6.09 11.59
C ILE A 330 -16.60 6.80 10.94
N LEU A 331 -16.85 8.06 11.29
CA LEU A 331 -17.93 8.85 10.71
C LEU A 331 -17.70 9.12 9.21
N HIS A 332 -16.47 9.43 8.80
CA HIS A 332 -16.11 9.53 7.38
C HIS A 332 -16.40 8.24 6.62
N MET A 333 -16.05 7.08 7.19
CA MET A 333 -16.32 5.77 6.59
C MET A 333 -17.82 5.49 6.47
N ILE A 334 -18.59 5.76 7.53
CA ILE A 334 -20.05 5.62 7.52
C ILE A 334 -20.64 6.51 6.41
N GLU A 335 -20.24 7.79 6.31
CA GLU A 335 -20.78 8.68 5.27
C GLU A 335 -20.23 8.42 3.86
N SER A 336 -19.15 7.67 3.71
CA SER A 336 -18.66 7.20 2.41
C SER A 336 -19.36 5.92 1.94
N ALA A 337 -20.09 5.20 2.81
CA ALA A 337 -20.84 4.02 2.42
C ALA A 337 -22.23 4.39 1.87
N TYR A 338 -22.73 3.60 0.91
CA TYR A 338 -24.11 3.70 0.42
C TYR A 338 -25.12 3.60 1.59
N GLU A 339 -26.23 4.35 1.48
CA GLU A 339 -27.28 4.36 2.50
C GLU A 339 -28.04 3.05 2.63
N ILE A 340 -28.04 2.24 1.57
CA ILE A 340 -28.69 0.93 1.50
C ILE A 340 -27.62 -0.11 1.16
N ASP A 341 -27.58 -1.21 1.93
CA ASP A 341 -26.65 -2.32 1.83
C ASP A 341 -25.15 -1.95 1.98
N GLY A 342 -24.86 -0.73 2.44
CA GLY A 342 -23.50 -0.25 2.62
C GLY A 342 -22.84 -0.90 3.83
N LYS A 343 -21.73 -1.61 3.63
CA LYS A 343 -21.06 -2.33 4.71
C LYS A 343 -19.72 -1.71 5.07
N ILE A 344 -19.50 -1.49 6.36
CA ILE A 344 -18.26 -0.88 6.87
C ILE A 344 -17.58 -1.82 7.84
N GLY A 345 -16.28 -2.05 7.65
CA GLY A 345 -15.43 -2.76 8.59
C GLY A 345 -14.24 -1.90 8.98
N VAL A 346 -14.06 -1.63 10.27
CA VAL A 346 -12.97 -0.76 10.75
C VAL A 346 -12.26 -1.35 11.96
N VAL A 347 -10.93 -1.34 11.93
CA VAL A 347 -10.10 -1.64 13.10
C VAL A 347 -9.99 -0.40 13.98
N VAL A 348 -10.23 -0.54 15.28
CA VAL A 348 -10.22 0.56 16.25
C VAL A 348 -9.48 0.19 17.53
N PRO A 349 -8.90 1.17 18.26
CA PRO A 349 -8.46 0.94 19.63
C PRO A 349 -9.67 0.79 20.56
N HIS A 350 -9.56 -0.01 21.62
CA HIS A 350 -10.67 -0.22 22.57
C HIS A 350 -11.27 1.06 23.15
N GLY A 351 -10.51 2.16 23.21
CA GLY A 351 -11.03 3.44 23.71
C GLY A 351 -12.27 3.94 22.97
N VAL A 352 -12.45 3.61 21.68
CA VAL A 352 -13.65 3.94 20.90
C VAL A 352 -14.92 3.36 21.55
N LEU A 353 -14.81 2.21 22.21
CA LEU A 353 -15.92 1.47 22.81
C LEU A 353 -16.44 2.11 24.10
N PHE A 354 -15.58 2.80 24.86
CA PHE A 354 -15.93 3.21 26.23
C PHE A 354 -15.59 4.66 26.60
N ARG A 355 -14.80 5.41 25.80
CA ARG A 355 -14.55 6.83 26.10
C ARG A 355 -15.87 7.61 26.12
N GLY A 356 -15.98 8.52 27.10
CA GLY A 356 -17.20 9.29 27.39
C GLY A 356 -17.28 10.60 26.59
N SER A 357 -17.94 11.61 27.17
CA SER A 357 -18.04 12.97 26.61
C SER A 357 -18.52 12.99 25.16
N ALA A 358 -17.79 13.64 24.23
CA ALA A 358 -18.19 13.75 22.84
C ALA A 358 -18.29 12.38 22.14
N GLU A 359 -17.30 11.50 22.33
CA GLU A 359 -17.30 10.16 21.75
C GLU A 359 -18.44 9.31 22.30
N GLY A 360 -18.78 9.45 23.59
CA GLY A 360 -19.94 8.80 24.18
C GLY A 360 -21.27 9.22 23.56
N ARG A 361 -21.42 10.50 23.21
CA ARG A 361 -22.61 11.02 22.51
C ARG A 361 -22.69 10.55 21.06
N ILE A 362 -21.57 10.57 20.34
CA ILE A 362 -21.47 10.07 18.96
C ILE A 362 -21.82 8.58 18.93
N ARG A 363 -21.16 7.77 19.77
CA ARG A 363 -21.42 6.34 19.89
C ARG A 363 -22.87 6.04 20.18
N LYS A 364 -23.48 6.79 21.12
CA LYS A 364 -24.90 6.65 21.44
C LYS A 364 -25.78 6.86 20.20
N ARG A 365 -25.58 7.94 19.44
CA ARG A 365 -26.36 8.22 18.23
C ARG A 365 -26.17 7.15 17.15
N VAL A 366 -24.94 6.70 16.91
CA VAL A 366 -24.64 5.64 15.92
C VAL A 366 -25.37 4.34 16.28
N ILE A 367 -25.49 4.02 17.57
CA ILE A 367 -26.26 2.85 18.04
C ILE A 367 -27.77 3.09 17.92
N GLU A 368 -28.26 4.28 18.29
CA GLU A 368 -29.69 4.64 18.17
C GLU A 368 -30.15 4.66 16.70
N ASP A 369 -29.26 5.02 15.77
CA ASP A 369 -29.47 4.94 14.32
C ASP A 369 -29.39 3.49 13.77
N ASN A 370 -29.17 2.50 14.64
CA ASN A 370 -29.08 1.08 14.31
C ASN A 370 -27.99 0.74 13.26
N LEU A 371 -26.87 1.46 13.27
CA LEU A 371 -25.81 1.27 12.27
C LEU A 371 -24.78 0.21 12.68
N LEU A 372 -24.56 0.01 13.99
CA LEU A 372 -23.52 -0.88 14.50
C LEU A 372 -24.06 -2.32 14.59
N ASP A 373 -23.50 -3.21 13.78
CA ASP A 373 -23.92 -4.62 13.68
C ASP A 373 -23.11 -5.52 14.63
N ALA A 374 -21.78 -5.38 14.65
CA ALA A 374 -20.94 -6.23 15.49
C ALA A 374 -19.71 -5.51 16.06
N VAL A 375 -19.26 -6.01 17.23
CA VAL A 375 -18.01 -5.63 17.88
C VAL A 375 -17.19 -6.90 18.15
N ILE A 376 -16.02 -7.00 17.54
CA ILE A 376 -15.16 -8.18 17.65
C ILE A 376 -13.86 -7.76 18.34
N GLY A 377 -13.68 -8.18 19.60
CA GLY A 377 -12.43 -7.95 20.32
C GLY A 377 -11.30 -8.82 19.78
N LEU A 378 -10.13 -8.22 19.55
CA LEU A 378 -8.95 -8.92 19.07
C LEU A 378 -7.99 -9.24 20.23
N PRO A 379 -7.19 -10.32 20.13
CA PRO A 379 -6.09 -10.59 21.05
C PRO A 379 -5.12 -9.39 21.21
N ALA A 380 -4.57 -9.23 22.40
CA ALA A 380 -3.55 -8.22 22.66
C ALA A 380 -2.24 -8.52 21.90
N ASN A 381 -1.42 -7.49 21.68
CA ASN A 381 -0.10 -7.59 21.03
C ASN A 381 -0.12 -8.11 19.58
N LEU A 382 -1.25 -8.04 18.88
CA LEU A 382 -1.29 -8.34 17.44
C LEU A 382 -0.62 -7.25 16.59
N PHE A 383 -0.75 -5.99 16.97
CA PHE A 383 -0.17 -4.87 16.24
C PHE A 383 1.28 -4.65 16.66
N TYR A 384 2.19 -4.63 15.68
CA TYR A 384 3.60 -4.40 15.93
C TYR A 384 3.84 -3.02 16.57
N GLY A 385 4.77 -2.96 17.52
CA GLY A 385 5.17 -1.70 18.16
C GLY A 385 4.16 -1.12 19.17
N THR A 386 3.03 -1.79 19.43
CA THR A 386 2.04 -1.34 20.44
C THR A 386 1.39 -2.49 21.18
N GLY A 387 1.24 -2.35 22.50
CA GLY A 387 0.45 -3.27 23.33
C GLY A 387 -1.03 -2.89 23.44
N ILE A 388 -1.47 -1.87 22.68
CA ILE A 388 -2.86 -1.39 22.72
C ILE A 388 -3.79 -2.50 22.19
N PRO A 389 -4.78 -2.95 22.98
CA PRO A 389 -5.81 -3.85 22.48
C PRO A 389 -6.67 -3.17 21.41
N ALA A 390 -6.98 -3.92 20.35
CA ALA A 390 -7.78 -3.48 19.23
C ALA A 390 -9.07 -4.29 19.10
N ALA A 391 -10.05 -3.73 18.42
CA ALA A 391 -11.29 -4.40 18.05
C ALA A 391 -11.63 -4.11 16.59
N ILE A 392 -12.47 -4.94 15.99
CA ILE A 392 -13.13 -4.65 14.71
C ILE A 392 -14.56 -4.21 15.01
N LEU A 393 -14.98 -3.10 14.41
CA LEU A 393 -16.39 -2.70 14.34
C LEU A 393 -16.91 -3.03 12.94
N ILE A 394 -18.08 -3.67 12.89
CA ILE A 394 -18.84 -3.87 11.66
C ILE A 394 -20.08 -2.99 11.73
N PHE A 395 -20.28 -2.18 10.70
CA PHE A 395 -21.50 -1.39 10.51
C PHE A 395 -22.20 -1.86 9.25
N ASN A 396 -23.52 -1.80 9.26
CA ASN A 396 -24.36 -2.08 8.11
C ASN A 396 -25.37 -0.93 7.95
N LYS A 397 -25.40 -0.33 6.76
CA LYS A 397 -26.37 0.70 6.41
C LYS A 397 -27.59 0.02 5.80
N ALA A 398 -28.66 -0.03 6.61
CA ALA A 398 -29.94 -0.69 6.36
C ALA A 398 -29.88 -2.22 6.15
N GLU A 399 -30.37 -2.97 7.14
CA GLU A 399 -31.45 -3.94 6.87
C GLU A 399 -32.73 -3.24 7.39
N GLU A 400 -33.83 -3.26 6.61
CA GLU A 400 -35.14 -2.81 7.10
C GLU A 400 -35.58 -3.54 8.38
#